data_AF-A0A5K0XQU4-F1
#
_entry.id   AF-A0A5K0XQU4-F1
#
_cell.length_a   1.000
_cell.length_b   1.000
_cell.length_c   1.000
_cell.angle_alpha   90.00
_cell.angle_beta   90.00
_cell.angle_gamma   90.00
#
_symmetry.space_group_name_H-M   'P 1'
#
loop_
_entity.id
_entity.type
_entity.pdbx_description
1 polymer ?
#
loop_
_entity_poly.entity_id
_entity_poly.type
_entity_poly.pdbx_seq_one_letter_code
_entity_poly.pdbx_strand_id
1 'polypeptide(L)' 'MDAFTNSPFCGNPAAVCLLGGEGAEKDERWMKSVAKEFNLSQTAFLIPESDVSGGRRFHLRWFTPMAE' A
#
# COMPACT_ATOMS: atom_id res chain seq x y z
N MET A 1 -7.45 -0.45 -6.47
CA MET A 1 -7.55 -1.81 -7.03
C MET A 1 -8.78 -2.45 -6.42
N ASP A 2 -9.53 -3.23 -7.20
CA ASP A 2 -10.71 -3.94 -6.72
C ASP A 2 -10.38 -5.44 -6.57
N ALA A 3 -10.29 -5.92 -5.33
CA ALA A 3 -9.91 -7.30 -5.04
C ALA A 3 -11.09 -8.28 -5.21
N PHE A 4 -10.77 -9.51 -5.59
CA PHE A 4 -11.72 -10.63 -5.78
C PHE A 4 -12.75 -10.42 -6.90
N THR A 5 -12.47 -9.53 -7.84
CA THR A 5 -13.31 -9.28 -9.02
C THR A 5 -12.44 -9.01 -10.25
N ASN A 6 -12.99 -9.28 -11.44
CA ASN A 6 -12.42 -8.84 -12.71
C ASN A 6 -13.21 -7.67 -13.32
N SER A 7 -14.30 -7.25 -12.69
CA SER A 7 -15.12 -6.11 -13.08
C SER A 7 -14.79 -4.90 -12.20
N PRO A 8 -14.65 -3.68 -12.78
CA PRO A 8 -14.40 -2.47 -11.99
C PRO A 8 -15.59 -2.14 -11.08
N PHE A 9 -15.32 -1.53 -9.94
CA PHE A 9 -16.30 -1.12 -8.92
C PHE A 9 -17.07 -2.26 -8.27
N CYS A 10 -16.55 -3.49 -8.36
CA CYS A 10 -17.09 -4.67 -7.69
C CYS A 10 -16.07 -5.20 -6.67
N GLY A 11 -16.44 -6.15 -5.82
CA GLY A 11 -15.50 -6.75 -4.86
C GLY A 11 -15.07 -5.77 -3.75
N ASN A 12 -13.80 -5.86 -3.32
CA ASN A 12 -13.27 -5.07 -2.20
C ASN A 12 -12.23 -4.04 -2.68
N PRO A 13 -12.54 -2.74 -2.62
CA PRO A 13 -11.59 -1.70 -3.01
C PRO A 13 -10.45 -1.59 -2.00
N ALA A 14 -9.23 -1.55 -2.51
CA ALA A 14 -8.00 -1.33 -1.75
C ALA A 14 -7.11 -0.28 -2.44
N ALA A 15 -6.54 0.61 -1.64
CA ALA A 15 -5.50 1.54 -2.09
C ALA A 15 -4.14 0.84 -2.06
N VAL A 16 -3.34 1.05 -3.11
CA VAL A 16 -1.97 0.54 -3.19
C VAL A 16 -1.05 1.69 -3.59
N CYS A 17 -0.14 2.06 -2.69
CA CYS A 17 0.80 3.16 -2.86
C CYS A 17 2.21 2.61 -3.08
N LEU A 18 2.83 2.91 -4.23
CA LEU A 18 4.22 2.58 -4.50
C LEU A 18 5.13 3.69 -3.96
N LEU A 19 5.94 3.39 -2.95
CA LEU A 19 6.82 4.32 -2.26
C LEU A 19 8.28 4.11 -2.69
N GLY A 20 8.71 4.80 -3.74
CA GLY A 20 10.12 4.81 -4.18
C GLY A 20 10.89 6.05 -3.71
N GLY A 21 12.22 5.99 -3.74
CA GLY A 21 13.09 7.12 -3.38
C GLY A 21 12.82 7.62 -1.96
N GLU A 22 12.64 8.93 -1.79
CA GLU A 22 12.31 9.56 -0.49
C GLU A 22 10.95 9.13 0.09
N GLY A 23 10.11 8.48 -0.72
CA GLY A 23 8.88 7.85 -0.23
C GLY A 23 9.14 6.62 0.64
N ALA A 24 10.29 5.95 0.47
CA ALA A 24 10.64 4.75 1.23
C ALA A 24 10.94 5.04 2.71
N GLU A 25 11.30 6.29 3.04
CA GLU A 25 11.62 6.73 4.40
C GLU A 25 10.41 7.26 5.17
N LYS A 26 9.21 7.21 4.60
CA LYS A 26 7.99 7.66 5.29
C LYS A 26 7.74 6.80 6.53
N ASP A 27 7.44 7.48 7.63
CA ASP A 27 7.14 6.82 8.88
C ASP A 27 5.71 6.25 8.91
N GLU A 28 5.45 5.44 9.92
CA GLU A 28 4.15 4.80 10.12
C GLU A 28 3.02 5.81 10.35
N ARG A 29 3.31 6.94 11.01
CA ARG A 29 2.31 7.99 11.28
C ARG A 29 1.81 8.62 9.98
N TRP A 30 2.71 8.87 9.05
CA TRP A 30 2.38 9.33 7.72
C TRP A 30 1.55 8.28 6.97
N MET A 31 1.99 7.01 6.98
CA MET A 31 1.26 5.93 6.30
C MET A 31 -0.17 5.74 6.86
N LYS A 32 -0.34 5.80 8.18
CA LYS A 32 -1.66 5.77 8.85
C LYS A 32 -2.53 6.97 8.46
N SER A 33 -1.94 8.16 8.34
CA SER A 33 -2.67 9.37 7.93
C SER A 33 -3.19 9.24 6.49
N VAL A 34 -2.35 8.73 5.59
CA VAL A 34 -2.73 8.46 4.20
C VAL A 34 -3.81 7.38 4.13
N ALA A 35 -3.67 6.28 4.88
CA ALA A 35 -4.69 5.22 4.94
C ALA A 35 -6.05 5.75 5.43
N LYS A 36 -6.03 6.67 6.40
CA LYS A 36 -7.23 7.35 6.90
C LYS A 36 -7.85 8.29 5.86
N GLU A 37 -7.03 8.98 5.07
CA GLU A 37 -7.51 9.84 3.98
C GLU A 37 -8.22 9.03 2.89
N PHE A 38 -7.68 7.86 2.52
CA PHE A 38 -8.35 6.96 1.57
C PHE A 38 -9.66 6.39 2.11
N ASN A 39 -9.77 6.19 3.43
CA ASN A 39 -10.97 5.66 4.10
C ASN A 39 -11.50 4.34 3.46
N LEU A 40 -10.58 3.52 2.96
CA LEU A 40 -10.86 2.19 2.39
C LEU A 40 -10.57 1.10 3.40
N SER A 41 -11.15 -0.10 3.21
CA SER A 41 -10.95 -1.27 4.08
C SER A 41 -9.46 -1.56 4.36
N GLN A 42 -8.61 -1.41 3.35
CA GLN A 42 -7.16 -1.53 3.48
C GLN A 42 -6.42 -0.55 2.56
N THR A 43 -5.29 -0.05 3.05
CA THR A 43 -4.30 0.70 2.26
C THR A 43 -2.95 0.01 2.39
N ALA A 44 -2.38 -0.41 1.26
CA ALA A 44 -1.09 -1.08 1.16
C ALA A 44 -0.01 -0.13 0.63
N PHE A 45 1.17 -0.20 1.21
CA PHE A 45 2.37 0.55 0.84
C PHE A 45 3.46 -0.43 0.38
N LEU A 46 3.94 -0.24 -0.84
CA LEU A 46 4.97 -1.06 -1.48
C LEU A 46 6.27 -0.27 -1.60
N ILE A 47 7.31 -0.71 -0.91
CA ILE A 47 8.64 -0.08 -0.94
C ILE A 47 9.58 -0.98 -1.76
N PRO A 48 10.13 -0.52 -2.89
CA PRO A 48 11.04 -1.32 -3.69
C PRO A 48 12.36 -1.52 -2.94
N GLU A 49 12.87 -2.75 -2.96
CA GLU A 49 14.19 -3.07 -2.41
C GLU A 49 15.25 -2.83 -3.50
N SER A 50 16.24 -1.98 -3.21
CA SER A 50 17.22 -1.51 -4.21
C SER A 50 18.26 -2.55 -4.62
N ASP A 51 18.39 -3.68 -3.90
CA ASP A 51 19.46 -4.66 -4.12
C ASP A 51 18.92 -6.09 -4.14
N VAL A 52 18.46 -6.53 -5.31
CA VAL A 52 18.03 -7.92 -5.52
C VAL A 52 18.65 -8.44 -6.81
N SER A 53 19.73 -9.19 -6.65
CA SER A 53 20.34 -9.94 -7.75
C SER A 53 19.36 -11.00 -8.26
N GLY A 54 18.67 -10.71 -9.37
CA GLY A 54 17.81 -11.66 -10.09
C GLY A 54 16.29 -11.40 -10.04
N GLY A 55 15.82 -10.28 -9.47
CA GLY A 55 14.39 -9.96 -9.47
C GLY A 55 14.03 -8.58 -8.92
N ARG A 56 12.73 -8.28 -8.82
CA ARG A 56 12.20 -7.12 -8.06
C ARG A 56 11.58 -7.63 -6.77
N ARG A 57 12.11 -7.23 -5.60
CA ARG A 57 11.44 -7.42 -4.31
C ARG A 57 10.85 -6.11 -3.83
N PHE A 58 9.77 -6.24 -3.06
CA PHE A 58 9.07 -5.14 -2.43
C PHE A 58 8.84 -5.49 -0.97
N HIS A 59 9.09 -4.52 -0.09
CA HIS A 59 8.56 -4.55 1.26
C HIS A 59 7.11 -4.07 1.23
N LEU A 60 6.21 -4.88 1.79
CA LEU A 60 4.79 -4.58 1.88
C LEU A 60 4.45 -4.22 3.33
N ARG A 61 3.85 -3.05 3.54
CA ARG A 61 3.14 -2.70 4.79
C ARG A 61 1.68 -2.38 4.46
N TRP A 62 0.75 -2.68 5.34
CA TRP A 62 -0.66 -2.33 5.14
C TRP A 62 -1.30 -1.85 6.43
N PHE A 63 -2.33 -1.02 6.27
CA PHE A 63 -3.05 -0.41 7.39
C PHE A 63 -4.55 -0.47 7.12
N THR A 64 -5.33 -0.63 8.20
CA THR A 64 -6.78 -0.42 8.17
C THR A 64 -7.08 0.98 8.74
N PRO A 65 -8.23 1.58 8.38
CA PRO A 65 -8.56 2.93 8.83
C PRO A 65 -8.81 3.04 10.34
N MET A 66 -9.03 1.92 11.05
CA MET A 66 -9.22 1.87 12.51
C MET A 66 -8.06 1.28 13.30
N ALA A 67 -7.13 0.54 12.67
CA ALA A 67 -5.98 -0.07 13.34
C ALA A 67 -4.87 -0.50 12.34
N GLU A 68 -3.64 -0.64 12.84
CA GLU A 68 -2.63 -1.54 12.26
C GLU A 68 -2.72 -2.91 12.96
#